data_AF-A0A972Y2K6-F1
#
_entry.id   AF-A0A972Y2K6-F1
#
_cell.length_a   1.000
_cell.length_b   1.000
_cell.length_c   1.000
_cell.angle_alpha   90.00
_cell.angle_beta   90.00
_cell.angle_gamma   90.00
#
_symmetry.space_group_name_H-M   'P 1'
#
loop_
_entity.id
_entity.type
_entity.pdbx_description
1 polymer ?
#
loop_
_entity_poly.entity_id
_entity_poly.type
_entity_poly.pdbx_seq_one_letter_code
_entity_poly.pdbx_strand_id
1 'polypeptide(L)'
;MSLIATIFHDGILDIDDNCPFNNDTNQNDSDNDGIGDPCDDDDDNDGVLDVDDNCPYIAGSINGCPIDLPADNFSIETLTETCVNSNNAQIIITAIANYNYEASLTYNGNSVSLPNTTFTQNLTIDSLDSGSYYLCVSIPSENYEQCFTLNIDAPANLTGDSNVTENFYSVDLSGATEYTIAINNQEFILNAPTDTTVVTFEHELTALENEIVITTEKTCQGSFEETILLDSEKQFVVYPNPTNKNIFISLLSSEEKATLQVFDISGKLVKNQELNLPLQNREIELQSLQSGVYIINLVTNKEVFKTRIIKE
;
A
#
# COMPACT_ATOMS: atom_id res chain seq x y z
N MET A 1 -67.69 -5.20 -63.70
CA MET A 1 -66.79 -6.02 -62.87
C MET A 1 -66.29 -5.05 -61.80
N SER A 2 -67.04 -4.91 -60.69
CA SER A 2 -66.84 -5.67 -59.44
C SER A 2 -65.50 -5.26 -58.81
N LEU A 3 -65.37 -4.71 -57.60
CA LEU A 3 -66.21 -4.70 -56.39
C LEU A 3 -65.73 -3.53 -55.51
N ILE A 4 -66.66 -2.84 -54.84
CA ILE A 4 -66.59 -2.10 -53.55
C ILE A 4 -65.17 -1.80 -52.99
N ALA A 5 -64.80 -0.52 -52.88
CA ALA A 5 -63.66 -0.05 -52.08
C ALA A 5 -64.05 1.27 -51.41
N THR A 6 -64.96 1.22 -50.42
CA THR A 6 -65.37 2.40 -49.64
C THR A 6 -65.97 1.93 -48.31
N ILE A 7 -65.18 1.39 -47.39
CA ILE A 7 -65.55 1.39 -45.98
C ILE A 7 -64.50 2.21 -45.24
N PHE A 8 -64.55 3.53 -45.46
CA PHE A 8 -63.81 4.50 -44.66
C PHE A 8 -64.43 4.53 -43.27
N HIS A 9 -63.88 3.79 -42.33
CA HIS A 9 -64.38 3.83 -40.97
C HIS A 9 -64.05 5.17 -40.30
N ASP A 10 -62.92 5.77 -40.67
CA ASP A 10 -62.33 7.00 -40.11
C ASP A 10 -61.93 8.06 -41.15
N GLY A 11 -61.93 7.72 -42.44
CA GLY A 11 -61.54 8.63 -43.52
C GLY A 11 -60.24 8.23 -44.24
N ILE A 12 -59.61 7.13 -43.86
CA ILE A 12 -58.46 6.51 -44.54
C ILE A 12 -58.96 5.38 -45.47
N LEU A 13 -58.29 5.19 -46.62
CA LEU A 13 -58.65 4.12 -47.57
C LEU A 13 -58.24 2.76 -46.98
N ASP A 14 -59.08 1.73 -47.08
CA ASP A 14 -58.81 0.38 -46.54
C ASP A 14 -57.45 -0.23 -46.97
N ILE A 15 -56.86 0.23 -48.08
CA ILE A 15 -55.54 -0.25 -48.59
C ILE A 15 -54.34 0.46 -47.93
N ASP A 16 -54.59 1.60 -47.30
CA ASP A 16 -53.64 2.48 -46.62
C ASP A 16 -54.02 2.63 -45.13
N ASP A 17 -54.99 1.83 -44.64
CA ASP A 17 -55.55 1.87 -43.28
C ASP A 17 -54.98 0.70 -42.46
N ASN A 18 -54.19 1.00 -41.43
CA ASN A 18 -53.59 0.01 -40.54
C ASN A 18 -54.60 -0.59 -39.54
N CYS A 19 -55.80 0.00 -39.41
CA CYS A 19 -56.91 -0.54 -38.62
C CYS A 19 -58.28 -0.41 -39.30
N PRO A 20 -58.58 -1.19 -40.36
CA PRO A 20 -59.80 -1.04 -41.18
C PRO A 20 -61.14 -1.15 -40.44
N PHE A 21 -61.14 -1.69 -39.22
CA PHE A 21 -62.33 -1.90 -38.39
C PHE A 21 -62.38 -1.03 -37.13
N ASN A 22 -61.36 -0.21 -36.89
CA ASN A 22 -61.30 0.74 -35.78
C ASN A 22 -61.27 2.17 -36.33
N ASN A 23 -61.75 3.14 -35.57
CA ASN A 23 -61.80 4.53 -36.03
C ASN A 23 -60.49 5.23 -35.62
N ASP A 24 -59.45 5.18 -36.46
CA ASP A 24 -58.14 5.77 -36.19
C ASP A 24 -57.62 6.67 -37.32
N THR A 25 -57.93 7.97 -37.20
CA THR A 25 -57.42 8.96 -38.16
C THR A 25 -55.92 9.23 -38.05
N ASN A 26 -55.27 8.82 -36.96
CA ASN A 26 -53.86 9.11 -36.73
C ASN A 26 -52.94 8.05 -37.31
N GLN A 27 -53.47 6.83 -37.52
CA GLN A 27 -52.73 5.70 -38.10
C GLN A 27 -51.42 5.49 -37.34
N ASN A 28 -51.53 5.49 -36.01
CA ASN A 28 -50.38 5.19 -35.16
C ASN A 28 -50.08 3.69 -35.27
N ASP A 29 -48.80 3.37 -35.23
CA ASP A 29 -48.25 2.02 -35.39
C ASP A 29 -46.86 2.08 -34.72
N SER A 30 -46.85 1.78 -33.42
CA SER A 30 -45.72 2.07 -32.55
C SER A 30 -44.52 1.14 -32.79
N ASP A 31 -44.77 -0.09 -33.23
CA ASP A 31 -43.73 -1.06 -33.62
C ASP A 31 -43.48 -1.16 -35.14
N ASN A 32 -44.33 -0.55 -35.96
CA ASN A 32 -44.28 -0.54 -37.43
C ASN A 32 -44.44 -1.94 -38.06
N ASP A 33 -45.27 -2.80 -37.47
CA ASP A 33 -45.57 -4.13 -38.00
C ASP A 33 -46.67 -4.12 -39.10
N GLY A 34 -47.40 -2.99 -39.21
CA GLY A 34 -48.47 -2.76 -40.17
C GLY A 34 -49.88 -2.97 -39.63
N ILE A 35 -50.03 -3.32 -38.36
CA ILE A 35 -51.26 -3.28 -37.57
C ILE A 35 -51.20 -1.99 -36.73
N GLY A 36 -52.26 -1.18 -36.74
CA GLY A 36 -52.24 0.06 -35.97
C GLY A 36 -52.51 -0.17 -34.49
N ASP A 37 -52.00 0.71 -33.62
CA ASP A 37 -52.17 0.60 -32.16
C ASP A 37 -53.63 0.32 -31.73
N PRO A 38 -54.67 0.91 -32.35
CA PRO A 38 -56.04 0.68 -31.89
C PRO A 38 -56.58 -0.73 -32.17
N CYS A 39 -55.89 -1.52 -32.99
CA CYS A 39 -56.29 -2.87 -33.38
C CYS A 39 -55.16 -3.91 -33.24
N ASP A 40 -54.05 -3.54 -32.62
CA ASP A 40 -53.06 -4.46 -32.07
C ASP A 40 -53.43 -4.83 -30.61
N ASP A 41 -52.95 -5.98 -30.14
CA ASP A 41 -53.05 -6.39 -28.73
C ASP A 41 -51.70 -6.21 -27.98
N ASP A 42 -50.62 -5.87 -28.69
CA ASP A 42 -49.24 -5.63 -28.21
C ASP A 42 -48.60 -4.52 -29.07
N ASP A 43 -48.93 -3.27 -28.74
CA ASP A 43 -48.67 -2.07 -29.57
C ASP A 43 -47.17 -1.81 -29.83
N ASP A 44 -46.26 -2.35 -29.01
CA ASP A 44 -44.81 -2.20 -29.16
C ASP A 44 -44.04 -3.51 -29.42
N ASN A 45 -44.76 -4.62 -29.56
CA ASN A 45 -44.26 -5.96 -29.87
C ASN A 45 -43.12 -6.44 -28.94
N ASP A 46 -43.14 -6.02 -27.68
CA ASP A 46 -42.14 -6.45 -26.69
C ASP A 46 -42.43 -7.81 -26.04
N GLY A 47 -43.62 -8.34 -26.31
CA GLY A 47 -44.11 -9.64 -25.84
C GLY A 47 -44.95 -9.56 -24.57
N VAL A 48 -45.23 -8.36 -24.04
CA VAL A 48 -46.19 -8.08 -22.98
C VAL A 48 -47.41 -7.41 -23.61
N LEU A 49 -48.56 -8.09 -23.58
CA LEU A 49 -49.81 -7.53 -24.12
C LEU A 49 -50.16 -6.22 -23.42
N ASP A 50 -50.75 -5.26 -24.14
CA ASP A 50 -51.08 -3.90 -23.63
C ASP A 50 -51.88 -3.91 -22.31
N VAL A 51 -52.69 -4.97 -22.11
CA VAL A 51 -53.51 -5.14 -20.90
C VAL A 51 -52.70 -5.42 -19.64
N ASP A 52 -51.48 -5.93 -19.81
CA ASP A 52 -50.50 -6.26 -18.77
C ASP A 52 -49.24 -5.36 -18.83
N ASP A 53 -49.19 -4.44 -19.80
CA ASP A 53 -48.07 -3.54 -20.09
C ASP A 53 -48.22 -2.16 -19.37
N ASN A 54 -47.15 -1.68 -18.74
CA ASN A 54 -47.13 -0.34 -18.11
C ASN A 54 -46.67 0.79 -19.05
N CYS A 55 -46.03 0.47 -20.17
CA CYS A 55 -45.58 1.35 -21.23
C CYS A 55 -45.95 0.80 -22.63
N PRO A 56 -47.25 0.63 -22.97
CA PRO A 56 -47.69 -0.11 -24.18
C PRO A 56 -47.12 0.35 -25.54
N TYR A 57 -46.54 1.54 -25.61
CA TYR A 57 -46.07 2.14 -26.86
C TYR A 57 -44.52 2.17 -26.94
N ILE A 58 -43.81 1.59 -25.98
CA ILE A 58 -42.36 1.65 -25.89
C ILE A 58 -41.82 0.35 -25.30
N ALA A 59 -41.31 -0.50 -26.19
CA ALA A 59 -40.82 -1.84 -25.82
C ALA A 59 -39.83 -1.85 -24.65
N GLY A 60 -40.07 -2.71 -23.65
CA GLY A 60 -39.13 -3.02 -22.58
C GLY A 60 -39.53 -4.17 -21.66
N SER A 61 -38.56 -4.91 -21.15
CA SER A 61 -38.86 -6.19 -20.47
C SER A 61 -39.22 -6.06 -18.98
N ILE A 62 -39.25 -4.86 -18.40
CA ILE A 62 -39.64 -4.64 -16.99
C ILE A 62 -41.12 -4.28 -16.87
N ASN A 63 -41.97 -5.31 -16.87
CA ASN A 63 -43.43 -5.14 -16.89
C ASN A 63 -43.88 -4.26 -18.07
N GLY A 64 -43.31 -4.50 -19.26
CA GLY A 64 -43.61 -3.77 -20.49
C GLY A 64 -42.90 -2.42 -20.65
N CYS A 65 -42.05 -2.03 -19.68
CA CYS A 65 -41.37 -0.74 -19.72
C CYS A 65 -39.86 -0.87 -19.94
N PRO A 66 -39.23 0.09 -20.65
CA PRO A 66 -37.78 0.23 -20.69
C PRO A 66 -37.23 0.56 -19.30
N ILE A 67 -35.96 0.23 -19.08
CA ILE A 67 -35.27 0.64 -17.86
C ILE A 67 -35.11 2.16 -17.75
N ASP A 68 -35.41 2.69 -16.58
CA ASP A 68 -35.11 4.06 -16.18
C ASP A 68 -34.02 4.04 -15.08
N LEU A 69 -32.77 4.23 -15.50
CA LEU A 69 -31.63 4.26 -14.61
C LEU A 69 -31.12 5.70 -14.43
N PRO A 70 -30.95 6.19 -13.20
CA PRO A 70 -30.32 7.47 -12.98
C PRO A 70 -28.85 7.44 -13.43
N ALA A 71 -28.31 8.59 -13.86
CA ALA A 71 -26.94 8.67 -14.37
C ALA A 71 -25.87 8.25 -13.32
N ASP A 72 -26.18 8.41 -12.03
CA ASP A 72 -25.37 8.05 -10.88
C ASP A 72 -25.82 6.74 -10.22
N ASN A 73 -26.50 5.86 -10.98
CA ASN A 73 -27.09 4.64 -10.43
C ASN A 73 -26.09 3.76 -9.66
N PHE A 74 -24.82 3.71 -10.08
CA PHE A 74 -23.80 2.87 -9.45
C PHE A 74 -22.74 3.69 -8.72
N SER A 75 -22.58 3.41 -7.43
CA SER A 75 -21.42 3.81 -6.61
C SER A 75 -20.47 2.63 -6.50
N ILE A 76 -19.20 2.83 -6.88
CA ILE A 76 -18.16 1.79 -6.85
C ILE A 76 -17.02 2.26 -5.95
N GLU A 77 -16.71 1.44 -4.94
CA GLU A 77 -15.62 1.66 -3.99
C GLU A 77 -14.62 0.50 -4.08
N THR A 78 -13.33 0.82 -4.01
CA THR A 78 -12.24 -0.17 -4.00
C THR A 78 -11.50 -0.14 -2.68
N LEU A 79 -11.35 -1.28 -2.03
CA LEU A 79 -10.50 -1.46 -0.86
C LEU A 79 -9.22 -2.19 -1.29
N THR A 80 -8.05 -1.61 -0.99
CA THR A 80 -6.75 -2.20 -1.30
C THR A 80 -6.46 -3.41 -0.43
N GLU A 81 -5.49 -4.22 -0.84
CA GLU A 81 -5.01 -5.33 -0.01
C GLU A 81 -4.50 -4.82 1.34
N THR A 82 -4.64 -5.63 2.40
CA THR A 82 -4.04 -5.29 3.70
C THR A 82 -2.51 -5.31 3.62
N CYS A 83 -1.98 -6.21 2.80
CA CYS A 83 -0.59 -6.59 2.67
C CYS A 83 -0.35 -7.06 1.23
N VAL A 84 0.87 -6.85 0.71
CA VAL A 84 1.22 -7.23 -0.67
C VAL A 84 0.98 -8.73 -0.89
N ASN A 85 0.26 -9.08 -1.97
CA ASN A 85 -0.09 -10.46 -2.34
C ASN A 85 -0.94 -11.18 -1.29
N SER A 86 -1.78 -10.46 -0.56
CA SER A 86 -2.72 -11.07 0.38
C SER A 86 -4.03 -11.47 -0.27
N ASN A 87 -4.24 -11.06 -1.51
CA ASN A 87 -5.38 -11.41 -2.34
C ASN A 87 -6.69 -11.16 -1.58
N ASN A 88 -6.77 -10.03 -0.88
CA ASN A 88 -7.89 -9.69 -0.01
C ASN A 88 -8.44 -8.28 -0.26
N ALA A 89 -8.06 -7.68 -1.39
CA ALA A 89 -8.68 -6.45 -1.87
C ALA A 89 -10.15 -6.71 -2.23
N GLN A 90 -10.93 -5.63 -2.28
CA GLN A 90 -12.38 -5.70 -2.52
C GLN A 90 -12.85 -4.62 -3.49
N ILE A 91 -13.87 -4.96 -4.27
CA ILE A 91 -14.70 -4.02 -5.02
C ILE A 91 -16.10 -4.09 -4.42
N ILE A 92 -16.64 -2.95 -4.03
CA ILE A 92 -17.98 -2.81 -3.46
C ILE A 92 -18.81 -1.99 -4.45
N ILE A 93 -19.90 -2.58 -4.92
CA ILE A 93 -20.86 -1.97 -5.85
C ILE A 93 -22.15 -1.72 -5.08
N THR A 94 -22.68 -0.51 -5.18
CA THR A 94 -24.00 -0.13 -4.66
C THR A 94 -24.82 0.52 -5.77
N ALA A 95 -26.00 -0.02 -6.05
CA ALA A 95 -26.95 0.50 -7.02
C ALA A 95 -28.10 1.26 -6.33
N ILE A 96 -28.53 2.38 -6.93
CA ILE A 96 -29.66 3.18 -6.44
C ILE A 96 -30.99 2.51 -6.82
N ALA A 97 -31.15 2.16 -8.09
CA ALA A 97 -32.33 1.49 -8.61
C ALA A 97 -32.23 -0.03 -8.38
N ASN A 98 -33.36 -0.65 -8.07
CA ASN A 98 -33.45 -2.03 -7.66
C ASN A 98 -33.85 -2.93 -8.85
N TYR A 99 -32.87 -3.40 -9.60
CA TYR A 99 -33.05 -4.30 -10.76
C TYR A 99 -32.22 -5.56 -10.60
N ASN A 100 -32.50 -6.62 -11.36
CA ASN A 100 -31.67 -7.83 -11.36
C ASN A 100 -30.43 -7.61 -12.23
N TYR A 101 -29.36 -7.12 -11.62
CA TYR A 101 -28.09 -6.89 -12.30
C TYR A 101 -27.24 -8.16 -12.36
N GLU A 102 -26.39 -8.23 -13.37
CA GLU A 102 -25.28 -9.16 -13.46
C GLU A 102 -23.95 -8.41 -13.55
N ALA A 103 -22.92 -8.86 -12.84
CA ALA A 103 -21.58 -8.31 -12.87
C ALA A 103 -20.62 -9.29 -13.53
N SER A 104 -19.75 -8.76 -14.38
CA SER A 104 -18.60 -9.47 -14.91
C SER A 104 -17.32 -8.69 -14.61
N LEU A 105 -16.24 -9.41 -14.33
CA LEU A 105 -14.96 -8.81 -13.97
C LEU A 105 -13.84 -9.39 -14.81
N THR A 106 -12.97 -8.52 -15.30
CA THR A 106 -11.77 -8.89 -16.04
C THR A 106 -10.55 -8.32 -15.34
N TYR A 107 -9.49 -9.11 -15.19
CA TYR A 107 -8.21 -8.71 -14.62
C TYR A 107 -7.10 -8.91 -15.67
N ASN A 108 -6.39 -7.82 -16.02
CA ASN A 108 -5.36 -7.83 -17.07
C ASN A 108 -5.82 -8.50 -18.39
N GLY A 109 -7.09 -8.33 -18.76
CA GLY A 109 -7.67 -8.92 -19.98
C GLY A 109 -8.19 -10.36 -19.84
N ASN A 110 -8.10 -10.99 -18.68
CA ASN A 110 -8.64 -12.33 -18.43
C ASN A 110 -9.88 -12.27 -17.53
N SER A 111 -10.93 -13.02 -17.88
CA SER A 111 -12.14 -13.10 -17.07
C SER A 111 -11.86 -13.69 -15.69
N VAL A 112 -12.36 -13.02 -14.65
CA VAL A 112 -12.32 -13.47 -13.26
C VAL A 112 -13.64 -14.14 -12.93
N SER A 113 -13.59 -15.37 -12.39
CA SER A 113 -14.79 -16.07 -11.94
C SER A 113 -15.28 -15.47 -10.63
N LEU A 114 -16.49 -14.91 -10.61
CA LEU A 114 -17.09 -14.34 -9.41
C LEU A 114 -17.90 -15.42 -8.67
N PRO A 115 -17.89 -15.45 -7.32
CA PRO A 115 -18.70 -16.40 -6.54
C PRO A 115 -20.20 -16.09 -6.66
N ASN A 116 -20.55 -14.82 -6.84
CA ASN A 116 -21.88 -14.37 -7.18
C ASN A 116 -21.77 -13.34 -8.31
N THR A 117 -22.44 -13.59 -9.42
CA THR A 117 -22.52 -12.64 -10.54
C THR A 117 -23.77 -11.78 -10.46
N THR A 118 -24.82 -12.18 -9.72
CA THR A 118 -26.11 -11.47 -9.73
C THR A 118 -26.37 -10.69 -8.45
N PHE A 119 -26.90 -9.48 -8.56
CA PHE A 119 -27.25 -8.65 -7.40
C PHE A 119 -28.38 -7.68 -7.72
N THR A 120 -29.02 -7.12 -6.68
CA THR A 120 -30.13 -6.19 -6.85
C THR A 120 -29.85 -4.76 -6.41
N GLN A 121 -29.02 -4.60 -5.39
CA GLN A 121 -28.54 -3.31 -4.92
C GLN A 121 -27.04 -3.38 -4.62
N ASN A 122 -26.61 -4.37 -3.86
CA ASN A 122 -25.22 -4.44 -3.38
C ASN A 122 -24.53 -5.70 -3.88
N LEU A 123 -23.28 -5.55 -4.33
CA LEU A 123 -22.37 -6.66 -4.58
C LEU A 123 -21.00 -6.33 -3.99
N THR A 124 -20.43 -7.28 -3.26
CA THR A 124 -19.04 -7.22 -2.82
C THR A 124 -18.28 -8.34 -3.51
N ILE A 125 -17.26 -7.95 -4.28
CA ILE A 125 -16.29 -8.87 -4.86
C ILE A 125 -15.04 -8.79 -3.99
N ASP A 126 -14.72 -9.88 -3.33
CA ASP A 126 -13.52 -10.01 -2.51
C ASP A 126 -12.47 -10.89 -3.19
N SER A 127 -11.41 -11.19 -2.45
CA SER A 127 -10.36 -12.10 -2.88
C SER A 127 -9.59 -11.60 -4.11
N LEU A 128 -9.40 -10.29 -4.22
CA LEU A 128 -8.75 -9.63 -5.35
C LEU A 128 -7.30 -9.27 -5.04
N ASP A 129 -6.47 -9.23 -6.09
CA ASP A 129 -5.11 -8.72 -6.06
C ASP A 129 -5.12 -7.19 -6.28
N SER A 130 -4.01 -6.52 -5.98
CA SER A 130 -3.77 -5.18 -6.52
C SER A 130 -3.60 -5.22 -8.04
N GLY A 131 -4.15 -4.24 -8.76
CA GLY A 131 -3.96 -4.06 -10.19
C GLY A 131 -5.15 -3.41 -10.90
N SER A 132 -5.20 -3.55 -12.22
CA SER A 132 -6.24 -2.92 -13.05
C SER A 132 -7.34 -3.91 -13.43
N TYR A 133 -8.57 -3.53 -13.12
CA TYR A 133 -9.78 -4.31 -13.31
C TYR A 133 -10.72 -3.60 -14.28
N TYR A 134 -11.44 -4.40 -15.06
CA TYR A 134 -12.53 -3.94 -15.90
C TYR A 134 -13.82 -4.63 -15.44
N LEU A 135 -14.68 -3.86 -14.78
CA LEU A 135 -15.96 -4.31 -14.25
C LEU A 135 -17.06 -3.88 -15.20
N CYS A 136 -17.91 -4.81 -15.64
CA CYS A 136 -19.15 -4.48 -16.34
C CYS A 136 -20.35 -4.93 -15.52
N VAL A 137 -21.34 -4.05 -15.41
CA VAL A 137 -22.64 -4.33 -14.80
C VAL A 137 -23.70 -4.28 -15.89
N SER A 138 -24.49 -5.33 -16.01
CA SER A 138 -25.52 -5.48 -17.04
C SER A 138 -26.88 -5.79 -16.45
N ILE A 139 -27.92 -5.58 -17.26
CA ILE A 139 -29.26 -6.12 -17.03
C ILE A 139 -29.55 -7.01 -18.24
N PRO A 140 -29.37 -8.34 -18.14
CA PRO A 140 -29.47 -9.24 -19.29
C PRO A 140 -30.82 -9.20 -20.00
N SER A 141 -31.90 -8.88 -19.28
CA SER A 141 -33.24 -8.75 -19.87
C SER A 141 -33.39 -7.51 -20.76
N GLU A 142 -32.51 -6.52 -20.66
CA GLU A 142 -32.73 -5.17 -21.23
C GLU A 142 -31.62 -4.75 -22.21
N ASN A 143 -30.71 -5.68 -22.56
CA ASN A 143 -29.53 -5.37 -23.36
C ASN A 143 -28.73 -4.16 -22.82
N TYR A 144 -28.77 -3.95 -21.50
CA TYR A 144 -28.07 -2.87 -20.82
C TYR A 144 -26.71 -3.36 -20.33
N GLU A 145 -25.66 -2.56 -20.56
CA GLU A 145 -24.33 -2.78 -19.99
C GLU A 145 -23.62 -1.45 -19.73
N GLN A 146 -23.04 -1.32 -18.54
CA GLN A 146 -22.16 -0.21 -18.18
C GLN A 146 -20.87 -0.74 -17.57
N CYS A 147 -19.73 -0.25 -18.08
CA CYS A 147 -18.42 -0.73 -17.66
C CYS A 147 -17.56 0.36 -17.03
N PHE A 148 -16.70 -0.06 -16.11
CA PHE A 148 -15.86 0.76 -15.27
C PHE A 148 -14.43 0.21 -15.28
N THR A 149 -13.45 1.10 -15.44
CA THR A 149 -12.04 0.78 -15.22
C THR A 149 -11.67 1.14 -13.79
N LEU A 150 -11.19 0.16 -13.04
CA LEU A 150 -10.87 0.28 -11.62
C LEU A 150 -9.39 -0.03 -11.42
N ASN A 151 -8.74 0.71 -10.54
CA ASN A 151 -7.36 0.45 -10.15
C ASN A 151 -7.33 0.23 -8.64
N ILE A 152 -6.84 -0.93 -8.24
CA ILE A 152 -6.61 -1.29 -6.84
C ILE A 152 -5.11 -1.19 -6.59
N ASP A 153 -4.70 -0.22 -5.77
CA ASP A 153 -3.29 -0.04 -5.44
C ASP A 153 -2.80 -1.12 -4.47
N ALA A 154 -1.51 -1.43 -4.55
CA ALA A 154 -0.83 -2.28 -3.56
C ALA A 154 -0.44 -1.42 -2.35
N PRO A 155 -0.47 -1.97 -1.12
CA PRO A 155 0.05 -1.27 0.04
C PRO A 155 1.55 -0.98 -0.11
N ALA A 156 2.01 0.17 0.37
CA ALA A 156 3.42 0.54 0.32
C ALA A 156 4.27 -0.40 1.19
N ASN A 157 5.49 -0.71 0.72
CA ASN A 157 6.48 -1.44 1.51
C ASN A 157 7.22 -0.48 2.45
N LEU A 158 7.74 -1.01 3.56
CA LEU A 158 8.65 -0.26 4.41
C LEU A 158 9.92 0.09 3.61
N THR A 159 10.25 1.38 3.59
CA THR A 159 11.53 1.86 3.05
C THR A 159 12.26 2.62 4.14
N GLY A 160 13.58 2.39 4.26
CA GLY A 160 14.46 3.13 5.15
C GLY A 160 15.74 3.52 4.43
N ASP A 161 16.13 4.79 4.51
CA ASP A 161 17.45 5.27 4.11
C ASP A 161 18.18 5.79 5.35
N SER A 162 19.19 5.04 5.79
CA SER A 162 19.91 5.33 7.02
C SER A 162 21.26 5.99 6.76
N ASN A 163 21.67 6.84 7.69
CA ASN A 163 22.97 7.48 7.71
C ASN A 163 23.49 7.58 9.14
N VAL A 164 24.81 7.51 9.29
CA VAL A 164 25.50 7.70 10.56
C VAL A 164 26.53 8.80 10.40
N THR A 165 26.41 9.84 11.21
CA THR A 165 27.40 10.91 11.29
C THR A 165 27.96 10.97 12.71
N GLU A 166 29.25 10.65 12.86
CA GLU A 166 29.88 10.43 14.17
C GLU A 166 29.19 9.32 14.95
N ASN A 167 28.39 9.66 15.96
CA ASN A 167 27.59 8.73 16.75
C ASN A 167 26.08 8.95 16.57
N PHE A 168 25.67 9.90 15.72
CA PHE A 168 24.25 10.15 15.48
C PHE A 168 23.76 9.31 14.31
N TYR A 169 22.80 8.44 14.60
CA TYR A 169 22.02 7.71 13.62
C TYR A 169 20.84 8.55 13.18
N SER A 170 20.61 8.58 11.87
CA SER A 170 19.43 9.17 11.24
C SER A 170 18.87 8.18 10.24
N VAL A 171 17.54 8.04 10.18
CA VAL A 171 16.87 7.24 9.17
C VAL A 171 15.61 7.93 8.67
N ASP A 172 15.47 8.01 7.35
CA ASP A 172 14.26 8.47 6.68
C ASP A 172 13.39 7.25 6.35
N LEU A 173 12.17 7.23 6.89
CA LEU A 173 11.24 6.11 6.79
C LEU A 173 9.99 6.50 5.98
N SER A 174 9.51 5.57 5.15
CA SER A 174 8.22 5.67 4.44
C SER A 174 7.55 4.30 4.33
N GLY A 175 6.26 4.26 4.00
CA GLY A 175 5.50 3.03 3.77
C GLY A 175 4.47 2.68 4.84
N ALA A 176 4.37 3.42 5.94
CA ALA A 176 3.49 3.08 7.07
C ALA A 176 3.05 4.32 7.85
N THR A 177 2.05 4.16 8.73
CA THR A 177 1.58 5.26 9.59
C THR A 177 2.15 5.20 11.00
N GLU A 178 2.66 4.05 11.43
CA GLU A 178 3.33 3.87 12.72
C GLU A 178 4.59 3.00 12.55
N TYR A 179 5.70 3.45 13.11
CA TYR A 179 6.97 2.74 13.08
C TYR A 179 7.40 2.42 14.51
N THR A 180 7.83 1.18 14.71
CA THR A 180 8.52 0.75 15.93
C THR A 180 10.00 0.63 15.63
N ILE A 181 10.82 1.48 16.25
CA ILE A 181 12.28 1.49 16.13
C ILE A 181 12.86 0.91 17.41
N ALA A 182 13.54 -0.21 17.33
CA ALA A 182 14.28 -0.81 18.45
C ALA A 182 15.78 -0.60 18.24
N ILE A 183 16.45 0.06 19.19
CA ILE A 183 17.91 0.21 19.24
C ILE A 183 18.42 -0.47 20.51
N ASN A 184 19.21 -1.54 20.38
CA ASN A 184 19.75 -2.30 21.52
C ASN A 184 18.68 -2.69 22.56
N ASN A 185 17.50 -3.14 22.10
CA ASN A 185 16.30 -3.46 22.90
C ASN A 185 15.56 -2.26 23.53
N GLN A 186 15.94 -1.02 23.23
CA GLN A 186 15.16 0.15 23.59
C GLN A 186 14.24 0.54 22.43
N GLU A 187 12.94 0.59 22.69
CA GLU A 187 11.92 0.88 21.68
C GLU A 187 11.52 2.36 21.65
N PHE A 188 11.26 2.84 20.43
CA PHE A 188 10.74 4.17 20.11
C PHE A 188 9.60 4.03 19.10
N ILE A 189 8.59 4.89 19.22
CA ILE A 189 7.47 4.95 18.28
C ILE A 189 7.54 6.25 17.50
N LEU A 190 7.40 6.16 16.18
CA LEU A 190 7.30 7.30 15.28
C LEU A 190 6.02 7.18 14.45
N ASN A 191 5.28 8.29 14.30
CA ASN A 191 4.03 8.31 13.56
C ASN A 191 4.15 9.17 12.30
N ALA A 192 3.52 8.73 11.21
CA ALA A 192 3.40 9.47 9.96
C ALA A 192 1.92 9.77 9.65
N PRO A 193 1.59 10.94 9.06
CA PRO A 193 0.22 11.28 8.68
C PRO A 193 -0.40 10.34 7.63
N THR A 194 0.41 9.82 6.71
CA THR A 194 0.03 8.87 5.66
C THR A 194 1.17 7.89 5.44
N ASP A 195 0.88 6.73 4.85
CA ASP A 195 1.87 5.71 4.45
C ASP A 195 2.85 6.19 3.37
N THR A 196 2.54 7.28 2.68
CA THR A 196 3.38 7.94 1.67
C THR A 196 4.24 9.08 2.24
N THR A 197 4.01 9.49 3.49
CA THR A 197 4.78 10.58 4.10
C THR A 197 6.14 10.05 4.58
N VAL A 198 7.22 10.70 4.15
CA VAL A 198 8.56 10.43 4.69
C VAL A 198 8.70 11.11 6.05
N VAL A 199 9.13 10.35 7.06
CA VAL A 199 9.42 10.84 8.42
C VAL A 199 10.85 10.47 8.83
N THR A 200 11.53 11.36 9.52
CA THR A 200 12.92 11.17 9.96
C THR A 200 12.98 10.81 11.45
N PHE A 201 13.72 9.77 11.79
CA PHE A 201 14.11 9.44 13.16
C PHE A 201 15.59 9.70 13.37
N GLU A 202 15.94 10.34 14.49
CA GLU A 202 17.33 10.60 14.87
C GLU A 202 17.60 10.11 16.30
N HIS A 203 18.75 9.47 16.52
CA HIS A 203 19.16 9.00 17.83
C HIS A 203 20.69 8.94 17.98
N GLU A 204 21.19 9.23 19.18
CA GLU A 204 22.61 9.05 19.51
C GLU A 204 22.89 7.59 19.88
N LEU A 205 23.84 6.96 19.19
CA LEU A 205 24.28 5.60 19.43
C LEU A 205 25.31 5.56 20.56
N THR A 206 25.09 4.71 21.55
CA THR A 206 25.93 4.65 22.76
C THR A 206 26.75 3.38 22.88
N ALA A 207 26.44 2.33 22.12
CA ALA A 207 27.17 1.06 22.18
C ALA A 207 28.22 0.96 21.05
N LEU A 208 29.22 0.10 21.23
CA LEU A 208 30.20 -0.20 20.18
C LEU A 208 29.54 -0.88 18.97
N GLU A 209 28.60 -1.77 19.26
CA GLU A 209 27.77 -2.47 18.29
C GLU A 209 26.33 -2.11 18.64
N ASN A 210 25.62 -1.53 17.67
CA ASN A 210 24.22 -1.14 17.83
C ASN A 210 23.38 -1.95 16.87
N GLU A 211 22.49 -2.78 17.41
CA GLU A 211 21.48 -3.49 16.64
C GLU A 211 20.25 -2.60 16.53
N ILE A 212 19.82 -2.37 15.28
CA ILE A 212 18.67 -1.54 14.94
C ILE A 212 17.68 -2.42 14.19
N VAL A 213 16.46 -2.49 14.70
CA VAL A 213 15.34 -3.19 14.06
C VAL A 213 14.18 -2.22 13.96
N ILE A 214 13.70 -1.99 12.75
CA ILE A 214 12.57 -1.12 12.47
C ILE A 214 11.47 -1.96 11.84
N THR A 215 10.29 -1.91 12.45
CA THR A 215 9.08 -2.55 11.97
C THR A 215 7.94 -1.54 11.91
N THR A 216 6.82 -1.95 11.32
CA THR A 216 5.60 -1.14 11.21
C THR A 216 4.45 -1.83 11.94
N GLU A 217 3.29 -1.18 11.96
CA GLU A 217 2.03 -1.77 12.45
C GLU A 217 1.58 -2.99 11.63
N LYS A 218 2.14 -3.20 10.43
CA LYS A 218 1.86 -4.34 9.54
C LYS A 218 3.09 -5.21 9.36
N THR A 219 3.05 -6.42 9.92
CA THR A 219 4.15 -7.40 9.82
C THR A 219 4.55 -7.82 8.40
N CYS A 220 3.67 -7.63 7.42
CA CYS A 220 3.92 -7.98 6.03
C CYS A 220 4.73 -6.95 5.23
N GLN A 221 4.91 -5.74 5.76
CA GLN A 221 5.68 -4.68 5.07
C GLN A 221 7.19 -4.89 5.16
N GLY A 222 7.61 -5.94 5.89
CA GLY A 222 8.99 -6.28 6.16
C GLY A 222 9.52 -5.65 7.44
N SER A 223 10.79 -5.92 7.72
CA SER A 223 11.58 -5.24 8.74
C SER A 223 12.80 -4.61 8.07
N PHE A 224 13.24 -3.48 8.62
CA PHE A 224 14.54 -2.89 8.30
C PHE A 224 15.48 -3.22 9.46
N GLU A 225 16.52 -3.99 9.19
CA GLU A 225 17.45 -4.49 10.19
C GLU A 225 18.88 -4.07 9.82
N GLU A 226 19.57 -3.43 10.74
CA GLU A 226 20.93 -2.94 10.55
C GLU A 226 21.76 -3.15 11.82
N THR A 227 23.06 -3.42 11.65
CA THR A 227 24.02 -3.45 12.75
C THR A 227 25.10 -2.41 12.49
N ILE A 228 25.22 -1.43 13.39
CA ILE A 228 26.16 -0.32 13.25
C ILE A 228 27.29 -0.51 14.26
N LEU A 229 28.51 -0.60 13.72
CA LEU A 229 29.74 -0.61 14.50
C LEU A 229 30.32 0.81 14.55
N LEU A 230 30.43 1.39 15.74
CA LEU A 230 31.13 2.66 15.92
C LEU A 230 32.64 2.42 15.87
N ASP A 231 33.36 3.24 15.09
CA ASP A 231 34.79 3.08 14.83
C ASP A 231 35.63 3.13 16.13
N SER A 232 36.28 2.02 16.45
CA SER A 232 37.08 1.83 17.66
C SER A 232 38.37 2.66 17.66
N GLU A 233 38.84 3.14 16.50
CA GLU A 233 40.06 3.97 16.41
C GLU A 233 39.87 5.38 17.01
N LYS A 234 38.62 5.86 17.15
CA LYS A 234 38.32 7.12 17.87
C LYS A 234 38.09 6.93 19.37
N GLN A 235 37.97 5.68 19.85
CA GLN A 235 37.63 5.38 21.24
C GLN A 235 38.85 5.29 22.15
N PHE A 236 40.00 4.79 21.66
CA PHE A 236 41.25 4.68 22.43
C PHE A 236 42.23 5.80 22.07
N VAL A 237 42.17 6.89 22.82
CA VAL A 237 43.05 8.05 22.61
C VAL A 237 44.15 8.06 23.66
N VAL A 238 45.40 8.19 23.21
CA VAL A 238 46.56 8.41 24.08
C VAL A 238 47.25 9.71 23.70
N TYR A 239 47.36 10.63 24.65
CA TYR A 239 47.97 11.93 24.43
C TYR A 239 48.66 12.46 25.71
N PRO A 240 49.63 13.37 25.64
CA PRO A 240 50.32 13.79 24.42
C PRO A 240 51.26 12.70 23.91
N ASN A 241 51.50 12.68 22.60
CA ASN A 241 52.51 11.87 21.95
C ASN A 241 53.24 12.74 20.91
N PRO A 242 54.50 13.15 21.13
CA PRO A 242 55.41 12.73 22.20
C PRO A 242 55.03 13.21 23.62
N THR A 243 55.59 12.57 24.65
CA THR A 243 55.42 12.94 26.08
C THR A 243 56.76 13.04 26.82
N ASN A 244 56.81 13.88 27.86
CA ASN A 244 57.98 14.05 28.74
C ASN A 244 57.81 13.42 30.13
N LYS A 245 56.57 13.15 30.58
CA LYS A 245 56.30 12.67 31.94
C LYS A 245 55.15 11.67 31.97
N ASN A 246 53.96 12.14 31.62
CA ASN A 246 52.71 11.40 31.78
C ASN A 246 51.96 11.38 30.44
N ILE A 247 51.10 10.38 30.28
CA ILE A 247 50.11 10.32 29.20
C ILE A 247 48.73 10.27 29.82
N PHE A 248 47.74 10.66 29.04
CA PHE A 248 46.32 10.55 29.31
C PHE A 248 45.76 9.51 28.36
N ILE A 249 45.01 8.58 28.94
CA ILE A 249 44.33 7.52 28.21
C ILE A 249 42.83 7.74 28.36
N SER A 250 42.13 7.81 27.24
CA SER A 250 40.68 7.77 27.18
C SER A 250 40.27 6.50 26.44
N LEU A 251 39.32 5.77 27.01
CA LEU A 251 38.69 4.60 26.42
C LEU A 251 37.21 4.62 26.80
N LEU A 252 36.35 4.82 25.80
CA LEU A 252 34.93 4.54 25.91
C LEU A 252 34.72 3.05 25.65
N SER A 253 34.31 2.32 26.68
CA SER A 253 34.06 0.87 26.60
C SER A 253 32.99 0.49 27.62
N SER A 254 32.18 -0.51 27.27
CA SER A 254 31.16 -1.09 28.14
C SER A 254 31.71 -2.15 29.11
N GLU A 255 33.00 -2.48 29.01
CA GLU A 255 33.67 -3.42 29.92
C GLU A 255 33.89 -2.76 31.29
N GLU A 256 34.02 -3.55 32.36
CA GLU A 256 34.26 -3.00 33.70
C GLU A 256 35.75 -2.74 33.99
N LYS A 257 36.63 -3.49 33.31
CA LYS A 257 38.07 -3.51 33.60
C LYS A 257 38.90 -3.64 32.33
N ALA A 258 40.09 -3.05 32.37
CA ALA A 258 41.14 -3.23 31.40
C ALA A 258 42.51 -3.39 32.08
N THR A 259 43.43 -4.07 31.40
CA THR A 259 44.83 -4.16 31.81
C THR A 259 45.68 -3.31 30.88
N LEU A 260 46.28 -2.26 31.42
CA LEU A 260 47.29 -1.46 30.75
C LEU A 260 48.63 -2.19 30.78
N GLN A 261 49.22 -2.40 29.62
CA GLN A 261 50.56 -2.95 29.44
C GLN A 261 51.40 -1.97 28.62
N VAL A 262 52.58 -1.62 29.12
CA VAL A 262 53.54 -0.79 28.39
C VAL A 262 54.77 -1.65 28.10
N PHE A 263 55.16 -1.71 26.84
CA PHE A 263 56.32 -2.45 26.35
C PHE A 263 57.36 -1.48 25.78
N ASP A 264 58.64 -1.76 25.99
CA ASP A 264 59.70 -1.10 25.23
C ASP A 264 59.79 -1.66 23.79
N ILE A 265 60.61 -1.03 22.93
CA ILE A 265 60.79 -1.47 21.53
C ILE A 265 61.34 -2.89 21.36
N SER A 266 61.97 -3.45 22.40
CA SER A 266 62.47 -4.83 22.38
C SER A 266 61.39 -5.84 22.73
N GLY A 267 60.19 -5.38 23.07
CA GLY A 267 59.06 -6.21 23.49
C GLY A 267 59.07 -6.56 24.99
N LYS A 268 59.93 -5.94 25.80
CA LYS A 268 59.95 -6.17 27.25
C LYS A 268 58.84 -5.35 27.91
N LEU A 269 58.02 -6.03 28.71
CA LEU A 269 57.00 -5.40 29.54
C LEU A 269 57.64 -4.55 30.64
N VAL A 270 57.39 -3.25 30.62
CA VAL A 270 57.95 -2.25 31.56
C VAL A 270 56.92 -1.72 32.56
N LYS A 271 55.63 -1.79 32.25
CA LYS A 271 54.54 -1.45 33.17
C LYS A 271 53.33 -2.35 32.91
N ASN A 272 52.68 -2.78 33.99
CA ASN A 272 51.46 -3.58 33.95
C ASN A 272 50.52 -3.11 35.07
N GLN A 273 49.31 -2.68 34.73
CA GLN A 273 48.38 -2.07 35.67
C GLN A 273 46.92 -2.36 35.30
N GLU A 274 46.12 -2.80 36.27
CA GLU A 274 44.66 -2.91 36.11
C GLU A 274 44.00 -1.54 36.26
N LEU A 275 43.04 -1.25 35.38
CA LEU A 275 42.29 -0.01 35.32
C LEU A 275 40.79 -0.33 35.31
N ASN A 276 40.01 0.44 36.07
CA ASN A 276 38.55 0.40 35.98
C ASN A 276 38.11 1.26 34.79
N LEU A 277 37.12 0.77 34.05
CA LEU A 277 36.52 1.45 32.91
C LEU A 277 35.17 2.07 33.30
N PRO A 278 34.65 3.06 32.54
CA PRO A 278 35.28 3.70 31.38
C PRO A 278 36.45 4.62 31.79
N LEU A 279 37.36 4.90 30.85
CA LEU A 279 38.47 5.84 31.08
C LEU A 279 38.18 7.15 30.37
N GLN A 280 38.18 8.25 31.14
CA GLN A 280 38.22 9.60 30.60
C GLN A 280 39.44 10.32 31.15
N ASN A 281 40.38 10.67 30.27
CA ASN A 281 41.60 11.41 30.58
C ASN A 281 42.37 10.80 31.77
N ARG A 282 42.46 9.47 31.83
CA ARG A 282 43.16 8.77 32.91
C ARG A 282 44.66 9.00 32.78
N GLU A 283 45.23 9.66 33.77
CA GLU A 283 46.65 9.92 33.82
C GLU A 283 47.45 8.65 34.14
N ILE A 284 48.47 8.38 33.34
CA ILE A 284 49.44 7.31 33.51
C ILE A 284 50.84 7.91 33.60
N GLU A 285 51.47 7.70 34.75
CA GLU A 285 52.84 8.17 34.97
C GLU A 285 53.88 7.29 34.25
N LEU A 286 54.78 7.93 33.49
CA LEU A 286 55.88 7.28 32.77
C LEU A 286 57.25 7.88 33.15
N GLN A 287 57.34 8.66 34.21
CA GLN A 287 58.57 9.38 34.60
C GLN A 287 59.76 8.43 34.90
N SER A 288 59.49 7.21 35.36
CA SER A 288 60.52 6.21 35.64
C SER A 288 61.08 5.53 34.38
N LEU A 289 60.48 5.77 33.21
CA LEU A 289 60.91 5.20 31.94
C LEU A 289 61.95 6.12 31.27
N GLN A 290 62.93 5.50 30.61
CA GLN A 290 63.92 6.21 29.82
C GLN A 290 63.30 6.80 28.55
N SER A 291 63.97 7.77 27.94
CA SER A 291 63.57 8.30 26.64
C SER A 291 63.64 7.19 25.58
N GLY A 292 62.60 7.07 24.76
CA GLY A 292 62.47 5.99 23.79
C GLY A 292 61.06 5.83 23.25
N VAL A 293 60.90 4.83 22.38
CA VAL A 293 59.59 4.45 21.84
C VAL A 293 58.99 3.36 22.71
N TYR A 294 57.70 3.48 23.02
CA TYR A 294 56.97 2.48 23.78
C TYR A 294 55.69 2.08 23.05
N ILE A 295 55.30 0.82 23.22
CA ILE A 295 54.01 0.30 22.76
C ILE A 295 53.11 0.17 23.97
N ILE A 296 51.94 0.79 23.89
CA ILE A 296 50.90 0.68 24.90
C ILE A 296 49.84 -0.26 24.36
N ASN A 297 49.57 -1.32 25.13
CA ASN A 297 48.39 -2.14 24.95
C ASN A 297 47.42 -1.84 26.09
N LEU A 298 46.15 -1.65 25.78
CA LEU A 298 45.06 -1.66 26.74
C LEU A 298 44.20 -2.89 26.42
N VAL A 299 44.29 -3.90 27.28
CA VAL A 299 43.69 -5.23 27.07
C VAL A 299 42.37 -5.29 27.84
N THR A 300 41.26 -5.50 27.14
CA THR A 300 39.96 -5.84 27.73
C THR A 300 39.66 -7.34 27.54
N ASN A 301 38.51 -7.83 28.00
CA ASN A 301 38.11 -9.21 27.73
C ASN A 301 37.77 -9.46 26.25
N LYS A 302 37.40 -8.41 25.51
CA LYS A 302 36.95 -8.49 24.12
C LYS A 302 38.05 -8.14 23.13
N GLU A 303 38.87 -7.16 23.45
CA GLU A 303 39.77 -6.54 22.47
C GLU A 303 41.08 -6.06 23.10
N VAL A 304 42.10 -5.89 22.26
CA VAL A 304 43.37 -5.27 22.63
C VAL A 304 43.57 -4.00 21.81
N PHE A 305 43.43 -2.85 22.47
CA PHE A 305 43.75 -1.56 21.85
C PHE A 305 45.26 -1.33 21.92
N LYS A 306 45.89 -0.95 20.81
CA LYS A 306 47.34 -0.75 20.74
C LYS A 306 47.67 0.62 20.17
N THR A 307 48.62 1.31 20.81
CA THR A 307 49.20 2.53 20.24
C THR A 307 50.70 2.63 20.51
N ARG A 308 51.39 3.39 19.68
CA ARG A 308 52.83 3.68 19.82
C ARG A 308 53.01 5.10 20.34
N ILE A 309 53.79 5.27 21.40
CA ILE A 309 54.16 6.57 21.93
C ILE A 309 55.67 6.83 21.90
N ILE A 310 56.05 8.11 21.91
CA ILE A 310 57.43 8.58 22.03
C ILE A 310 57.58 9.26 23.39
N LYS A 311 58.49 8.75 24.22
CA LYS A 311 58.92 9.37 25.48
C LYS A 311 60.22 10.14 25.23
N GLU A 312 60.20 11.45 25.44
CA GLU A 312 61.36 12.33 25.37
C GLU A 312 62.11 12.39 26.70
#